data_AF-A0A953PCB8-F1
#
_entry.id   AF-A0A953PCB8-F1
#
_cell.length_a   1.000
_cell.length_b   1.000
_cell.length_c   1.000
_cell.angle_alpha   90.00
_cell.angle_beta   90.00
_cell.angle_gamma   90.00
#
_symmetry.space_group_name_H-M   'P 1'
#
loop_
_entity.id
_entity.type
_entity.pdbx_description
1 polymer ?
#
loop_
_entity_poly.entity_id
_entity_poly.type
_entity_poly.pdbx_seq_one_letter_code
_entity_poly.pdbx_strand_id
1 'polypeptide(L)'
;MNDAKERFDACVKLGEFWVGRHDARREYEWKVSLGFWGVLVAAIHYSAETKKILPSSQGLLFLILIAMFLFFWLVWLFALWKRNHVDKGQGLHYVDEGQQILADPNHRVVPPDRSKIGREATFRRFTIEWSMLFQAGTTLALLVALWRLVAMN
;
A
#
# COMPACT_ATOMS: atom_id res chain seq x y z
N MET A 1 7.52 33.46 -25.15
CA MET A 1 8.41 32.29 -25.04
C MET A 1 8.61 31.79 -23.61
N ASN A 2 8.48 32.63 -22.57
CA ASN A 2 8.65 32.18 -21.16
C ASN A 2 7.47 31.34 -20.62
N ASP A 3 6.25 31.62 -21.06
CA ASP A 3 5.02 31.02 -20.53
C ASP A 3 4.90 29.49 -20.76
N ALA A 4 5.24 28.99 -21.96
CA ALA A 4 5.23 27.55 -22.22
C ALA A 4 6.28 26.79 -21.40
N LYS A 5 7.47 27.38 -21.22
CA LYS A 5 8.52 26.82 -20.36
C LYS A 5 8.08 26.78 -18.90
N GLU A 6 7.51 27.86 -18.39
CA GLU A 6 7.01 27.92 -17.01
C GLU A 6 5.92 26.89 -16.74
N ARG A 7 4.99 26.67 -17.69
CA ARG A 7 3.99 25.60 -17.59
C ARG A 7 4.62 24.22 -17.58
N PHE A 8 5.59 23.97 -18.47
CA PHE A 8 6.32 22.70 -18.50
C PHE A 8 7.04 22.44 -17.18
N ASP A 9 7.80 23.41 -16.67
CA ASP A 9 8.53 23.32 -15.41
C ASP A 9 7.56 23.08 -14.23
N ALA A 10 6.36 23.68 -14.26
CA ALA A 10 5.32 23.43 -13.27
C ALA A 10 4.78 22.00 -13.33
N CYS A 11 4.51 21.47 -14.53
CA CYS A 11 4.11 20.07 -14.73
C CYS A 11 5.16 19.09 -14.22
N VAL A 12 6.44 19.33 -14.51
CA VAL A 12 7.56 18.51 -14.00
C VAL A 12 7.60 18.53 -12.48
N LYS A 13 7.55 19.72 -11.86
CA LYS A 13 7.54 19.84 -10.39
C LYS A 13 6.35 19.15 -9.73
N LEU A 14 5.17 19.21 -10.36
CA LEU A 14 3.99 18.49 -9.88
C LEU A 14 4.17 16.98 -10.01
N GLY A 15 4.71 16.50 -11.14
CA GLY A 15 5.06 15.10 -11.34
C GLY A 15 6.02 14.59 -10.26
N GLU A 16 7.12 15.31 -10.03
CA GLU A 16 8.11 15.02 -8.99
C GLU A 16 7.49 14.99 -7.59
N PHE A 17 6.61 15.95 -7.28
CA PHE A 17 5.90 15.98 -6.00
C PHE A 17 5.07 14.71 -5.77
N TRP A 18 4.32 14.26 -6.78
CA TRP A 18 3.48 13.05 -6.65
C TRP A 18 4.30 11.76 -6.59
N VAL A 19 5.37 11.66 -7.37
CA VAL A 19 6.31 10.53 -7.32
C VAL A 19 6.98 10.46 -5.95
N GLY A 20 7.48 11.59 -5.43
CA GLY A 20 8.10 11.65 -4.11
C GLY A 20 7.14 11.23 -2.99
N ARG A 21 5.86 11.61 -3.07
CA ARG A 21 4.83 11.16 -2.12
C ARG A 21 4.56 9.66 -2.20
N HIS A 22 4.52 9.10 -3.41
CA HIS A 22 4.36 7.67 -3.62
C HIS A 22 5.52 6.89 -2.99
N ASP A 23 6.75 7.32 -3.25
CA ASP A 23 7.95 6.64 -2.73
C ASP A 23 8.06 6.73 -1.21
N ALA A 24 7.80 7.90 -0.62
CA ALA A 24 7.75 8.07 0.82
C ALA A 24 6.69 7.16 1.48
N ARG A 25 5.52 7.00 0.85
CA ARG A 25 4.47 6.12 1.37
C ARG A 25 4.86 4.64 1.25
N ARG A 26 5.48 4.25 0.15
CA ARG A 26 5.99 2.89 -0.05
C ARG A 26 7.09 2.54 0.96
N GLU A 27 7.96 3.48 1.30
CA GLU A 27 8.96 3.26 2.34
C GLU A 27 8.29 3.02 3.71
N TYR A 28 7.29 3.82 4.05
CA TYR A 28 6.53 3.65 5.29
C TYR A 28 5.74 2.33 5.31
N GLU A 29 5.14 1.93 4.18
CA GLU A 29 4.49 0.64 3.98
C GLU A 29 5.39 -0.51 4.43
N TRP A 30 6.59 -0.58 3.87
CA TRP A 30 7.54 -1.65 4.16
C TRP A 30 8.05 -1.62 5.59
N LYS A 31 8.32 -0.44 6.16
CA LYS A 31 8.74 -0.32 7.57
C LYS A 31 7.68 -0.88 8.53
N VAL A 32 6.41 -0.53 8.31
CA VAL A 32 5.30 -1.03 9.15
C VAL A 32 5.10 -2.52 8.94
N SER A 33 5.12 -3.01 7.69
CA SER A 33 4.96 -4.44 7.39
C SER A 33 6.10 -5.28 7.99
N LEU A 34 7.35 -4.83 7.88
CA LEU A 34 8.50 -5.48 8.51
C LEU A 34 8.42 -5.46 10.05
N GLY A 35 8.01 -4.33 10.64
CA GLY A 35 7.79 -4.24 12.08
C GLY A 35 6.71 -5.22 12.56
N PHE A 36 5.59 -5.28 11.84
CA PHE A 36 4.50 -6.22 12.12
C PHE A 36 4.96 -7.68 12.00
N TRP A 37 5.71 -8.03 10.95
CA TRP A 37 6.28 -9.38 10.81
C TRP A 37 7.30 -9.69 11.90
N GLY A 38 8.12 -8.72 12.31
CA GLY A 38 9.05 -8.86 13.42
C GLY A 38 8.35 -9.24 14.71
N VAL A 39 7.20 -8.62 15.00
CA VAL A 39 6.37 -8.99 16.16
C VAL A 39 5.83 -10.42 16.04
N LEU A 40 5.33 -10.82 14.86
CA LEU A 40 4.85 -12.19 14.64
C LEU A 40 5.96 -13.24 14.78
N VAL A 41 7.14 -12.98 14.21
CA VAL A 41 8.32 -13.85 14.33
C VAL A 41 8.77 -13.94 15.79
N ALA A 42 8.77 -12.83 16.53
CA ALA A 42 9.09 -12.84 17.96
C ALA A 42 8.07 -13.67 18.76
N ALA A 43 6.77 -13.52 18.49
CA ALA A 43 5.71 -14.31 19.13
C ALA A 43 5.86 -15.82 18.84
N ILE A 44 6.26 -16.16 17.61
CA ILE A 44 6.56 -17.54 17.21
C ILE A 44 7.80 -18.07 17.95
N HIS A 45 8.87 -17.29 18.03
CA HIS A 45 10.12 -17.68 18.68
C HIS A 45 9.93 -17.90 20.20
N TYR A 46 9.25 -16.96 20.86
CA TYR A 46 8.91 -17.01 22.29
C TYR A 46 7.53 -17.66 22.50
N SER A 47 7.30 -18.82 21.89
CA SER A 47 5.98 -19.47 21.88
C SER A 47 5.51 -19.91 23.27
N ALA A 48 6.43 -20.27 24.18
CA ALA A 48 6.09 -20.68 25.54
C ALA A 48 5.49 -19.53 26.36
N GLU A 49 6.04 -18.33 26.20
CA GLU A 49 5.57 -17.10 26.82
C GLU A 49 4.29 -16.63 26.15
N THR A 50 4.27 -16.64 24.81
CA THR A 50 3.10 -16.23 24.01
C THR A 50 1.86 -17.06 24.36
N LYS A 51 2.02 -18.36 24.62
CA LYS A 51 0.93 -19.25 25.08
C LYS A 51 0.28 -18.82 26.38
N LYS A 52 1.02 -18.17 27.29
CA LYS A 52 0.47 -17.69 28.57
C LYS A 52 -0.43 -16.47 28.39
N ILE A 53 -0.27 -15.75 27.28
CA ILE A 53 -0.99 -14.52 26.96
C ILE A 53 -2.18 -14.80 26.04
N LEU A 54 -1.99 -15.69 25.06
CA LEU A 54 -3.02 -16.01 24.09
C LEU A 54 -4.12 -16.90 24.68
N PRO A 55 -5.36 -16.81 24.17
CA PRO A 55 -6.45 -17.64 24.65
C PRO A 55 -6.19 -19.13 24.40
N SER A 56 -6.45 -19.97 25.41
CA SER A 56 -6.36 -21.44 25.28
C SER A 56 -7.42 -22.02 24.34
N SER A 57 -8.53 -21.30 24.12
CA SER A 57 -9.57 -21.72 23.18
C SER A 57 -9.08 -21.57 21.74
N GLN A 58 -8.86 -22.70 21.06
CA GLN A 58 -8.41 -22.74 19.66
C GLN A 58 -9.33 -21.97 18.72
N GLY A 59 -10.65 -22.03 18.96
CA GLY A 59 -11.64 -21.29 18.17
C GLY A 59 -11.51 -19.78 18.35
N LEU A 60 -11.34 -19.31 19.58
CA LEU A 60 -11.15 -17.89 19.86
C LEU A 60 -9.83 -17.38 19.28
N LEU A 61 -8.74 -18.13 19.44
CA LEU A 61 -7.45 -17.78 18.84
C LEU A 61 -7.56 -17.66 17.32
N PHE A 62 -8.19 -18.63 16.67
CA PHE A 62 -8.38 -18.61 15.21
C PHE A 62 -9.14 -17.37 14.75
N LEU A 63 -10.21 -16.99 15.46
CA LEU A 63 -10.97 -15.77 15.16
C LEU A 63 -10.12 -14.50 15.31
N ILE A 64 -9.29 -14.41 16.35
CA ILE A 64 -8.38 -13.27 16.57
C ILE A 64 -7.37 -13.18 15.41
N LEU A 65 -6.76 -14.29 15.02
CA LEU A 65 -5.76 -14.30 13.95
C LEU A 65 -6.38 -13.96 12.58
N ILE A 66 -7.60 -14.44 12.29
CA ILE A 66 -8.35 -14.02 11.09
C ILE A 66 -8.67 -12.53 11.15
N ALA A 67 -9.16 -12.02 12.28
CA ALA A 67 -9.48 -10.61 12.42
C ALA A 67 -8.23 -9.74 12.19
N MET A 68 -7.09 -10.15 12.72
CA MET A 68 -5.81 -9.46 12.51
C MET A 68 -5.36 -9.52 11.04
N PHE A 69 -5.52 -10.67 10.36
CA PHE A 69 -5.24 -10.79 8.93
C PHE A 69 -6.13 -9.84 8.11
N LEU A 70 -7.45 -9.86 8.35
CA LEU A 70 -8.41 -9.03 7.62
C LEU A 70 -8.15 -7.54 7.88
N PHE A 71 -7.80 -7.16 9.10
CA PHE A 71 -7.41 -5.79 9.42
C PHE A 71 -6.15 -5.38 8.64
N PHE A 72 -5.09 -6.20 8.68
CA PHE A 72 -3.86 -5.94 7.94
C PHE A 72 -4.11 -5.86 6.41
N TRP A 73 -4.95 -6.73 5.87
CA TRP A 73 -5.22 -6.77 4.44
C TRP A 73 -6.13 -5.63 3.96
N LEU A 74 -7.32 -5.50 4.58
CA LEU A 74 -8.39 -4.63 4.10
C LEU A 74 -8.29 -3.21 4.64
N VAL A 75 -7.79 -3.02 5.86
CA VAL A 75 -7.70 -1.70 6.48
C VAL A 75 -6.35 -1.08 6.18
N TRP A 76 -5.26 -1.85 6.34
CA TRP A 76 -3.92 -1.33 6.12
C TRP A 76 -3.54 -1.35 4.62
N LEU A 77 -3.35 -2.53 4.02
CA LEU A 77 -2.81 -2.62 2.66
C LEU A 77 -3.74 -2.04 1.59
N PHE A 78 -5.04 -2.34 1.63
CA PHE A 78 -5.98 -1.81 0.65
C PHE A 78 -6.11 -0.29 0.71
N ALA A 79 -6.19 0.31 1.91
CA ALA A 79 -6.27 1.76 2.05
C ALA A 79 -5.00 2.45 1.55
N LEU A 80 -3.83 1.86 1.80
CA LEU A 80 -2.55 2.38 1.36
C LEU A 80 -2.38 2.27 -0.15
N TRP A 81 -2.70 1.10 -0.71
CA TRP A 81 -2.70 0.85 -2.15
C TRP A 81 -3.61 1.84 -2.89
N LYS A 82 -4.83 2.08 -2.39
CA LYS A 82 -5.75 3.03 -3.01
C LYS A 82 -5.16 4.44 -3.10
N ARG A 83 -4.48 4.90 -2.03
CA ARG A 83 -3.80 6.20 -2.02
C ARG A 83 -2.59 6.23 -2.96
N ASN A 84 -1.80 5.16 -2.99
CA ASN A 84 -0.68 5.02 -3.92
C ASN A 84 -1.14 5.02 -5.39
N HIS A 85 -2.27 4.39 -5.69
CA HIS A 85 -2.86 4.40 -7.03
C HIS A 85 -3.24 5.82 -7.47
N VAL A 86 -3.88 6.59 -6.58
CA VAL A 86 -4.23 7.99 -6.86
C VAL A 86 -2.99 8.83 -7.07
N ASP A 87 -2.00 8.77 -6.17
CA ASP A 87 -0.78 9.57 -6.29
C ASP A 87 0.00 9.22 -7.57
N LYS A 88 0.12 7.93 -7.91
CA LYS A 88 0.73 7.48 -9.17
C LYS A 88 -0.01 8.03 -10.39
N GLY A 89 -1.34 7.97 -10.38
CA GLY A 89 -2.16 8.52 -11.47
C GLY A 89 -2.01 10.03 -11.62
N GLN A 90 -1.93 10.77 -10.51
CA GLN A 90 -1.67 12.22 -10.54
C GLN A 90 -0.28 12.53 -11.12
N GLY A 91 0.75 11.79 -10.70
CA GLY A 91 2.11 11.96 -11.20
C GLY A 91 2.21 11.72 -12.70
N LEU A 92 1.65 10.60 -13.18
CA LEU A 92 1.62 10.27 -14.61
C LEU A 92 0.85 11.33 -15.42
N HIS A 93 -0.29 11.80 -14.91
CA HIS A 93 -1.06 12.85 -15.59
C HIS A 93 -0.23 14.11 -15.86
N TYR A 94 0.49 14.63 -14.86
CA TYR A 94 1.29 15.84 -15.07
C TYR A 94 2.52 15.62 -15.96
N VAL A 95 3.07 14.40 -15.99
CA VAL A 95 4.09 14.02 -16.97
C VAL A 95 3.51 14.07 -18.38
N ASP A 96 2.32 13.50 -18.59
CA ASP A 96 1.64 13.50 -19.90
C ASP A 96 1.27 14.93 -20.36
N GLU A 97 0.78 15.78 -19.45
CA GLU A 97 0.51 17.20 -19.74
C GLU A 97 1.78 17.96 -20.10
N GLY A 98 2.90 17.68 -19.43
CA GLY A 98 4.21 18.23 -19.77
C GLY A 98 4.66 17.84 -21.17
N GLN A 99 4.45 16.58 -21.56
CA GLN A 99 4.73 16.11 -22.92
C GLN A 99 3.85 16.81 -23.97
N GLN A 100 2.57 17.06 -23.65
CA GLN A 100 1.67 17.79 -24.54
C GLN A 100 2.10 19.24 -24.76
N ILE A 101 2.63 19.93 -23.73
CA ILE A 101 3.18 21.29 -23.88
C ILE A 101 4.40 21.32 -24.80
N LEU A 102 5.25 20.28 -24.75
CA LEU A 102 6.41 20.18 -25.65
C LEU A 102 5.98 19.99 -27.12
N ALA A 103 4.86 19.29 -27.35
CA ALA A 103 4.31 19.06 -28.68
C ALA A 103 3.53 20.28 -29.21
N ASP A 104 2.74 20.93 -28.36
CA ASP A 104 2.00 22.15 -28.65
C ASP A 104 2.23 23.18 -27.53
N PRO A 105 3.03 24.24 -27.77
CA PRO A 105 3.27 25.28 -26.79
C PRO A 105 2.01 26.00 -26.29
N ASN A 106 0.89 25.94 -27.03
CA ASN A 106 -0.38 26.55 -26.63
C ASN A 106 -1.30 25.59 -25.86
N HIS A 107 -0.87 24.34 -25.63
CA HIS A 107 -1.61 23.35 -24.86
C HIS A 107 -1.99 23.90 -23.48
N ARG A 108 -3.25 23.70 -23.09
CA ARG A 108 -3.78 24.14 -21.81
C ARG A 108 -3.81 22.95 -20.86
N VAL A 109 -3.05 23.08 -19.77
CA VAL A 109 -3.01 22.05 -18.73
C VAL A 109 -4.38 21.89 -18.09
N VAL A 110 -4.91 20.66 -18.13
CA VAL A 110 -6.16 20.32 -17.46
C VAL A 110 -5.83 19.63 -16.14
N PRO A 111 -6.43 20.04 -15.00
CA PRO A 111 -6.19 19.34 -13.74
C PRO A 111 -6.79 17.93 -13.78
N PRO A 112 -6.11 16.92 -13.21
CA PRO A 112 -6.60 15.56 -13.20
C PRO A 112 -7.85 15.40 -12.33
N ASP A 113 -8.87 14.70 -12.84
CA ASP A 113 -10.02 14.29 -12.04
C ASP A 113 -9.63 13.17 -11.07
N ARG A 114 -9.33 13.56 -9.83
CA ARG A 114 -9.02 12.64 -8.73
C ARG A 114 -10.11 11.61 -8.47
N SER A 115 -11.37 11.97 -8.68
CA SER A 115 -12.49 11.06 -8.45
C SER A 115 -12.49 9.94 -9.50
N LYS A 116 -12.17 10.26 -10.75
CA LYS A 116 -12.02 9.29 -11.83
C LYS A 116 -10.87 8.32 -11.55
N ILE A 117 -9.68 8.83 -11.23
CA ILE A 117 -8.51 7.99 -10.88
C ILE A 117 -8.82 7.12 -9.66
N GLY A 118 -9.50 7.68 -8.65
CA GLY A 118 -9.91 6.93 -7.46
C GLY A 118 -10.95 5.84 -7.74
N ARG A 119 -11.84 6.02 -8.73
CA ARG A 119 -12.81 4.99 -9.16
C ARG A 119 -12.14 3.82 -9.88
N GLU A 120 -11.01 4.07 -10.54
CA GLU A 120 -10.22 3.01 -11.18
C GLU A 120 -9.47 2.12 -10.17
N ALA A 121 -9.27 2.60 -8.94
CA ALA A 121 -8.70 1.84 -7.83
C ALA A 121 -9.71 0.80 -7.28
N THR A 122 -10.02 -0.21 -8.10
CA THR A 122 -10.96 -1.29 -7.78
C THR A 122 -10.31 -2.36 -6.90
N PHE A 123 -11.12 -3.01 -6.06
CA PHE A 123 -10.66 -4.14 -5.24
C PHE A 123 -10.06 -5.28 -6.09
N ARG A 124 -10.59 -5.51 -7.29
CA ARG A 124 -10.02 -6.49 -8.24
C ARG A 124 -8.57 -6.16 -8.62
N ARG A 125 -8.26 -4.89 -8.90
CA ARG A 125 -6.88 -4.46 -9.21
C ARG A 125 -5.97 -4.60 -8.00
N PHE A 126 -6.48 -4.32 -6.80
CA PHE A 126 -5.74 -4.55 -5.56
C PHE A 126 -5.35 -6.04 -5.40
N THR A 127 -6.27 -6.97 -5.66
CA THR A 127 -6.01 -8.41 -5.49
C THR A 127 -5.05 -9.03 -6.51
N ILE A 128 -4.66 -8.30 -7.55
CA ILE A 128 -3.67 -8.78 -8.54
C ILE A 128 -2.32 -8.05 -8.42
N GLU A 129 -2.21 -7.10 -7.50
CA GLU A 129 -0.97 -6.36 -7.27
C GLU A 129 0.03 -7.24 -6.51
N TRP A 130 1.15 -7.56 -7.17
CA TRP A 130 2.16 -8.49 -6.63
C TRP A 130 2.70 -8.09 -5.25
N SER A 131 2.99 -6.80 -5.04
CA SER A 131 3.49 -6.32 -3.74
C SER A 131 2.49 -6.57 -2.62
N MET A 132 1.20 -6.35 -2.90
CA MET A 132 0.13 -6.57 -1.93
C MET A 132 0.00 -8.06 -1.66
N LEU A 133 -0.10 -8.89 -2.71
CA LEU A 133 -0.19 -10.35 -2.58
C LEU A 133 0.98 -10.94 -1.78
N PHE A 134 2.20 -10.48 -2.02
CA PHE A 134 3.37 -10.91 -1.27
C PHE A 134 3.24 -10.59 0.23
N GLN A 135 2.81 -9.36 0.56
CA GLN A 135 2.66 -8.97 1.96
C GLN A 135 1.50 -9.70 2.65
N ALA A 136 0.38 -9.91 1.96
CA ALA A 136 -0.72 -10.75 2.44
C ALA A 136 -0.25 -12.17 2.71
N GLY A 137 0.41 -12.79 1.72
CA GLY A 137 0.87 -14.17 1.78
C GLY A 137 1.85 -14.38 2.92
N THR A 138 2.80 -13.46 3.09
CA THR A 138 3.77 -13.50 4.19
C THR A 138 3.08 -13.38 5.54
N THR A 139 2.18 -12.41 5.70
CA THR A 139 1.39 -12.27 6.93
C THR A 139 0.58 -13.53 7.22
N LEU A 140 -0.14 -14.07 6.23
CA LEU A 140 -0.95 -15.27 6.39
C LEU A 140 -0.08 -16.47 6.82
N ALA A 141 1.08 -16.66 6.19
CA ALA A 141 2.00 -17.73 6.54
C ALA A 141 2.49 -17.64 8.00
N LEU A 142 2.85 -16.44 8.45
CA LEU A 142 3.26 -16.20 9.84
C LEU A 142 2.11 -16.44 10.83
N LEU A 143 0.90 -16.02 10.52
CA LEU A 143 -0.27 -16.24 11.37
C LEU A 143 -0.65 -17.72 11.47
N VAL A 144 -0.55 -18.46 10.36
CA VAL A 144 -0.75 -19.92 10.36
C VAL A 144 0.33 -20.62 11.18
N ALA A 145 1.59 -20.20 11.07
CA ALA A 145 2.69 -20.75 11.86
C ALA A 145 2.44 -20.52 13.37
N LEU A 146 2.05 -19.30 13.76
CA LEU A 146 1.70 -18.97 15.14
C LEU A 146 0.53 -19.83 15.64
N TRP A 147 -0.55 -19.94 14.86
CA TRP A 147 -1.70 -20.77 15.21
C TRP A 147 -1.30 -22.23 15.46
N ARG A 148 -0.51 -22.82 14.55
CA ARG A 148 -0.05 -24.21 14.67
C ARG A 148 0.77 -24.44 15.93
N LEU A 149 1.72 -23.56 16.23
CA LEU A 149 2.58 -23.69 17.41
C LEU A 149 1.81 -23.59 18.72
N VAL A 150 0.76 -22.79 18.74
CA VAL A 150 -0.12 -22.65 19.90
C VAL A 150 -1.09 -23.83 20.02
N ALA A 151 -1.58 -24.36 18.90
CA ALA A 151 -2.60 -25.42 18.89
C ALA A 151 -2.07 -26.86 19.03
N MET A 152 -0.79 -27.13 18.75
CA MET A 152 -0.22 -28.49 18.75
C MET A 152 0.22 -29.03 20.13
N ASN A 153 0.16 -28.23 21.20
CA ASN A 153 0.44 -28.66 22.59
C ASN A 153 -0.75 -28.30 23.48
#